data_AF-A0A9N9EZ10-F1
#
_entry.id   AF-A0A9N9EZ10-F1
#
_cell.length_a   1.000
_cell.length_b   1.000
_cell.length_c   1.000
_cell.angle_alpha   90.00
_cell.angle_beta   90.00
_cell.angle_gamma   90.00
#
_symmetry.space_group_name_H-M   'P 1'
#
loop_
_entity.id
_entity.type
_entity.pdbx_description
1 polymer ?
#
loop_
_entity_poly.entity_id
_entity_poly.type
_entity_poly.pdbx_seq_one_letter_code
_entity_poly.pdbx_strand_id
1 'polypeptide(L)'
;MVRFGDFNRICETVALTVCPLVGAEEGRKEIVMFFYLYMMVTTIELFLVSGIVPTASTPYPYFVAAHVGLITATFWCLLLNGFVGFQFAEDGTPLSLWGMAGFDPLRPVALWIVLYIFNGAALSIYVVLQIVLVLNTLDDRWPLGDILFGIAFYVIGQAILYIFSVRICDTAKHYIDGLFFGTICTLLAVMMVYKYWDSITKEDLEFSVGSKQNVWEVRELLGEEEYSNQGGYELILQKLGE
;
A
#
# COMPACT_ATOMS: atom_id res chain seq x y z
N MET A 1 -6.43 -23.41 -21.78
CA MET A 1 -6.73 -23.41 -20.34
C MET A 1 -5.59 -22.67 -19.65
N VAL A 2 -5.83 -21.44 -19.21
CA VAL A 2 -4.83 -20.59 -18.55
C VAL A 2 -4.75 -21.00 -17.08
N ARG A 3 -3.55 -21.27 -16.56
CA ARG A 3 -3.32 -21.49 -15.13
C ARG A 3 -3.30 -20.14 -14.42
N PHE A 4 -3.99 -20.03 -13.29
CA PHE A 4 -3.81 -18.90 -12.37
C PHE A 4 -2.32 -18.79 -12.00
N GLY A 5 -1.69 -17.63 -12.30
CA GLY A 5 -0.29 -17.34 -11.93
C GLY A 5 0.68 -17.04 -13.08
N ASP A 6 0.27 -17.02 -14.35
CA ASP A 6 1.18 -16.75 -15.47
C ASP A 6 1.22 -15.24 -15.82
N PHE A 7 2.08 -14.48 -15.13
CA PHE A 7 2.18 -13.03 -15.25
C PHE A 7 2.95 -12.53 -16.49
N ASN A 8 3.59 -13.42 -17.25
CA ASN A 8 4.42 -13.06 -18.41
C ASN A 8 3.63 -12.32 -19.51
N ARG A 9 2.37 -12.69 -19.77
CA ARG A 9 1.54 -12.00 -20.78
C ARG A 9 1.08 -10.60 -20.37
N ILE A 10 0.94 -10.36 -19.07
CA ILE A 10 0.54 -9.06 -18.53
C ILE A 10 1.73 -8.09 -18.64
N CYS A 11 2.93 -8.57 -18.38
CA CYS A 11 4.15 -7.77 -18.52
C CYS A 11 4.47 -7.36 -19.95
N GLU A 12 4.00 -8.12 -20.94
CA GLU A 12 4.18 -7.80 -22.35
C GLU A 12 3.15 -6.77 -22.89
N THR A 13 2.06 -6.55 -22.16
CA THR A 13 0.91 -5.73 -22.61
C THR A 13 0.73 -4.43 -21.80
N VAL A 14 1.33 -4.32 -20.63
CA VAL A 14 1.18 -3.16 -19.72
C VAL A 14 2.48 -2.35 -19.64
N ALA A 15 2.36 -1.03 -19.46
CA ALA A 15 3.47 -0.09 -19.44
C ALA A 15 4.64 -0.53 -18.54
N LEU A 16 5.86 -0.34 -19.07
CA LEU A 16 7.16 -0.74 -18.51
C LEU A 16 7.42 -0.33 -17.05
N THR A 17 6.63 0.58 -16.49
CA THR A 17 6.71 1.02 -15.08
C THR A 17 6.11 0.01 -14.11
N VAL A 18 5.24 -0.92 -14.56
CA VAL A 18 4.53 -1.88 -13.70
C VAL A 18 5.31 -3.18 -13.48
N CYS A 19 6.11 -3.63 -14.45
CA CYS A 19 6.86 -4.90 -14.31
C CYS A 19 7.97 -4.90 -13.25
N PRO A 20 8.73 -3.81 -13.03
CA PRO A 20 9.67 -3.72 -11.91
C PRO A 20 8.95 -3.65 -10.55
N LEU A 21 7.67 -3.29 -10.51
CA LEU A 21 6.86 -3.29 -9.27
C LEU A 21 6.37 -4.70 -8.87
N VAL A 22 6.50 -5.71 -9.73
CA VAL A 22 5.99 -7.08 -9.50
C VAL A 22 7.13 -8.11 -9.33
N GLY A 23 8.40 -7.68 -9.43
CA GLY A 23 9.56 -8.53 -9.24
C GLY A 23 10.19 -8.41 -7.85
N ALA A 24 10.08 -9.49 -7.08
CA ALA A 24 11.06 -9.95 -6.09
C ALA A 24 11.33 -9.13 -4.81
N GLU A 25 10.33 -8.49 -4.19
CA GLU A 25 10.37 -8.17 -2.76
C GLU A 25 8.98 -8.37 -2.16
N GLU A 26 8.88 -9.19 -1.10
CA GLU A 26 7.63 -9.71 -0.56
C GLU A 26 6.68 -8.59 -0.06
N GLY A 27 7.17 -7.37 0.22
CA GLY A 27 6.38 -6.24 0.74
C GLY A 27 5.61 -5.40 -0.29
N ARG A 28 5.97 -5.42 -1.60
CA ARG A 28 5.41 -4.48 -2.59
C ARG A 28 4.02 -4.85 -3.12
N LYS A 29 3.69 -6.15 -3.12
CA LYS A 29 2.40 -6.69 -3.59
C LYS A 29 1.22 -6.44 -2.62
N GLU A 30 1.51 -6.30 -1.34
CA GLU A 30 0.52 -6.35 -0.26
C GLU A 30 -0.05 -4.96 0.06
N ILE A 31 0.79 -3.93 -0.05
CA ILE A 31 0.34 -2.53 0.03
C ILE A 31 -0.51 -2.12 -1.18
N VAL A 32 -0.22 -2.67 -2.37
CA VAL A 32 -1.01 -2.44 -3.57
C VAL A 32 -2.43 -2.99 -3.40
N MET A 33 -2.60 -4.11 -2.70
CA MET A 33 -3.92 -4.65 -2.33
C MET A 33 -4.69 -3.67 -1.43
N PHE A 34 -4.03 -3.02 -0.46
CA PHE A 34 -4.64 -1.97 0.36
C PHE A 34 -5.15 -0.80 -0.49
N PHE A 35 -4.36 -0.29 -1.43
CA PHE A 35 -4.79 0.80 -2.32
C PHE A 35 -5.94 0.39 -3.25
N TYR A 36 -5.96 -0.84 -3.77
CA TYR A 36 -7.08 -1.35 -4.57
C TYR A 36 -8.37 -1.48 -3.74
N LEU A 37 -8.29 -1.98 -2.51
CA LEU A 37 -9.44 -2.04 -1.61
C LEU A 37 -9.95 -0.65 -1.25
N TYR A 38 -9.06 0.30 -0.99
CA TYR A 38 -9.42 1.70 -0.73
C TYR A 38 -10.10 2.37 -1.94
N MET A 39 -9.65 2.07 -3.17
CA MET A 39 -10.33 2.51 -4.40
C MET A 39 -11.74 1.92 -4.55
N MET A 40 -11.95 0.66 -4.15
CA MET A 40 -13.28 0.05 -4.14
C MET A 40 -14.18 0.65 -3.05
N VAL A 41 -13.64 0.91 -1.85
CA VAL A 41 -14.35 1.56 -0.73
C VAL A 41 -14.84 2.94 -1.15
N THR A 42 -13.97 3.77 -1.73
CA THR A 42 -14.31 5.14 -2.17
C THR A 42 -15.33 5.14 -3.31
N THR A 43 -15.27 4.17 -4.22
CA THR A 43 -16.29 4.03 -5.29
C THR A 43 -17.67 3.73 -4.70
N ILE A 44 -17.76 2.82 -3.73
CA ILE A 44 -19.04 2.48 -3.08
C ILE A 44 -19.53 3.62 -2.18
N GLU A 45 -18.61 4.31 -1.51
CA GLU A 45 -18.91 5.52 -0.72
C GLU A 45 -19.54 6.61 -1.59
N LEU A 46 -19.03 6.83 -2.81
CA LEU A 46 -19.59 7.78 -3.75
C LEU A 46 -21.07 7.47 -4.04
N PHE A 47 -21.45 6.20 -4.24
CA PHE A 47 -22.84 5.80 -4.47
C PHE A 47 -23.73 6.03 -3.24
N LEU A 48 -23.20 5.84 -2.03
CA LEU A 48 -23.94 6.02 -0.79
C LEU A 48 -24.13 7.50 -0.42
N VAL A 49 -23.10 8.34 -0.63
CA VAL A 49 -23.10 9.76 -0.25
C VAL A 49 -23.81 10.64 -1.29
N SER A 50 -23.71 10.30 -2.58
CA SER A 50 -24.34 11.09 -3.66
C SER A 50 -25.87 10.97 -3.71
N GLY A 51 -26.47 10.08 -2.92
CA GLY A 51 -27.93 9.88 -2.92
C GLY A 51 -28.46 9.22 -4.20
N ILE A 52 -27.59 8.64 -5.05
CA ILE A 52 -28.00 7.84 -6.22
C ILE A 52 -28.88 6.66 -5.77
N VAL A 53 -28.57 6.07 -4.60
CA VAL A 53 -29.42 5.07 -3.94
C VAL A 53 -30.14 5.75 -2.77
N PRO A 54 -31.47 5.98 -2.85
CA PRO A 54 -32.21 6.62 -1.77
C PRO A 54 -32.31 5.70 -0.56
N THR A 55 -32.23 6.27 0.64
CA THR A 55 -32.24 5.56 1.94
C THR A 55 -33.52 4.75 2.19
N ALA A 56 -34.62 5.08 1.51
CA ALA A 56 -35.89 4.37 1.57
C ALA A 56 -35.96 3.12 0.67
N SER A 57 -34.98 2.91 -0.21
CA SER A 57 -34.98 1.80 -1.16
C SER A 57 -34.46 0.51 -0.53
N THR A 58 -35.07 -0.62 -0.89
CA THR A 58 -34.64 -1.96 -0.46
C THR A 58 -33.18 -2.33 -0.78
N PRO A 59 -32.51 -1.84 -1.85
CA PRO A 59 -31.10 -2.11 -2.09
C PRO A 59 -30.14 -1.37 -1.14
N TYR A 60 -30.54 -0.23 -0.57
CA TYR A 60 -29.68 0.60 0.30
C TYR A 60 -28.92 -0.18 1.40
N PRO A 61 -29.57 -1.03 2.22
CA PRO A 61 -28.86 -1.78 3.26
C PRO A 61 -27.79 -2.75 2.73
N TYR A 62 -27.93 -3.27 1.50
CA TYR A 62 -26.93 -4.16 0.90
C TYR A 62 -25.66 -3.40 0.50
N PHE A 63 -25.80 -2.20 -0.05
CA PHE A 63 -24.65 -1.34 -0.37
C PHE A 63 -23.93 -0.88 0.91
N VAL A 64 -24.68 -0.55 1.97
CA VAL A 64 -24.10 -0.21 3.28
C VAL A 64 -23.35 -1.41 3.88
N ALA A 65 -23.91 -2.62 3.82
CA ALA A 65 -23.23 -3.82 4.30
C ALA A 65 -21.94 -4.11 3.51
N ALA A 66 -21.96 -3.96 2.19
CA ALA A 66 -20.77 -4.11 1.35
C ALA A 66 -19.69 -3.08 1.69
N HIS A 67 -20.07 -1.82 1.89
CA HIS A 67 -19.16 -0.75 2.29
C HIS A 67 -18.48 -1.03 3.64
N VAL A 68 -19.26 -1.41 4.66
CA VAL A 68 -18.74 -1.77 5.99
C VAL A 68 -17.83 -3.01 5.93
N GLY A 69 -18.17 -3.99 5.09
CA GLY A 69 -17.34 -5.17 4.85
C GLY A 69 -15.98 -4.82 4.23
N LEU A 70 -15.97 -3.93 3.22
CA LEU A 70 -14.74 -3.48 2.57
C LEU A 70 -13.87 -2.60 3.47
N ILE A 71 -14.48 -1.77 4.33
CA ILE A 71 -13.75 -1.02 5.37
C ILE A 71 -13.03 -1.99 6.30
N THR A 72 -13.73 -3.00 6.80
CA THR A 72 -13.16 -4.00 7.71
C THR A 72 -12.05 -4.80 7.03
N ALA A 73 -12.23 -5.17 5.76
CA ALA A 73 -11.18 -5.82 4.97
C ALA A 73 -9.93 -4.93 4.81
N THR A 74 -10.11 -3.61 4.68
CA THR A 74 -9.01 -2.65 4.57
C THR A 74 -8.17 -2.58 5.86
N PHE A 75 -8.82 -2.55 7.03
CA PHE A 75 -8.12 -2.62 8.32
C PHE A 75 -7.43 -3.96 8.55
N TRP A 76 -8.03 -5.06 8.10
CA TRP A 76 -7.41 -6.38 8.13
C TRP A 76 -6.17 -6.45 7.25
N CYS A 77 -6.21 -5.91 6.03
CA CYS A 77 -5.05 -5.82 5.15
C CYS A 77 -3.92 -4.97 5.74
N LEU A 78 -4.23 -3.83 6.37
CA LEU A 78 -3.22 -3.04 7.09
C LEU A 78 -2.54 -3.87 8.19
N LEU A 79 -3.33 -4.60 8.99
CA LEU A 79 -2.80 -5.47 10.03
C LEU A 79 -1.86 -6.55 9.47
N LEU A 80 -2.26 -7.24 8.39
CA LEU A 80 -1.41 -8.26 7.76
C LEU A 80 -0.12 -7.66 7.19
N ASN A 81 -0.19 -6.49 6.54
CA ASN A 81 0.98 -5.77 6.04
C ASN A 81 1.95 -5.38 7.19
N GLY A 82 1.43 -5.18 8.41
CA GLY A 82 2.25 -4.93 9.60
C GLY A 82 2.99 -6.14 10.13
N PHE A 83 2.49 -7.35 9.88
CA PHE A 83 3.15 -8.60 10.32
C PHE A 83 4.27 -9.05 9.38
N VAL A 84 4.22 -8.65 8.10
CA VAL A 84 5.20 -9.08 7.07
C VAL A 84 6.61 -8.56 7.35
N GLY A 85 6.76 -7.39 7.98
CA GLY A 85 8.06 -6.84 8.37
C GLY A 85 8.80 -7.61 9.48
N PHE A 86 8.16 -8.59 10.14
CA PHE A 86 8.76 -9.40 11.19
C PHE A 86 9.18 -10.81 10.74
N GLN A 87 8.88 -11.23 9.49
CA GLN A 87 9.16 -12.58 8.95
C GLN A 87 8.88 -13.72 9.96
N PHE A 88 7.88 -13.57 10.82
CA PHE A 88 7.66 -14.49 11.95
C PHE A 88 6.73 -15.66 11.61
N ALA A 89 6.24 -15.80 10.36
CA ALA A 89 5.37 -16.90 9.96
C ALA A 89 5.43 -17.20 8.44
N GLU A 90 5.78 -18.44 8.10
CA GLU A 90 5.36 -19.08 6.84
C GLU A 90 3.83 -19.24 6.85
N ASP A 91 3.19 -18.92 5.72
CA ASP A 91 1.74 -18.92 5.55
C ASP A 91 1.06 -20.24 5.97
N GLY A 92 -0.04 -20.16 6.75
CA GLY A 92 -1.03 -21.25 6.81
C GLY A 92 -1.58 -21.69 8.17
N THR A 93 -1.60 -20.86 9.23
CA THR A 93 -2.23 -21.29 10.49
C THR A 93 -3.77 -21.18 10.45
N PRO A 94 -4.54 -22.25 10.75
CA PRO A 94 -6.02 -22.28 10.74
C PRO A 94 -6.68 -21.42 11.82
N LEU A 95 -5.91 -20.65 12.59
CA LEU A 95 -6.41 -19.74 13.62
C LEU A 95 -6.98 -18.43 13.02
N SER A 96 -6.65 -18.07 11.78
CA SER A 96 -7.17 -16.87 11.09
C SER A 96 -8.60 -17.03 10.55
N LEU A 97 -9.10 -18.28 10.48
CA LEU A 97 -10.44 -18.60 9.99
C LEU A 97 -11.51 -18.69 11.08
N TRP A 98 -11.13 -18.56 12.36
CA TRP A 98 -12.08 -18.69 13.48
C TRP A 98 -12.62 -17.35 14.00
N GLY A 99 -12.18 -16.22 13.44
CA GLY A 99 -12.69 -14.88 13.76
C GLY A 99 -13.99 -14.48 13.06
N MET A 100 -14.50 -15.30 12.14
CA MET A 100 -15.68 -14.99 11.31
C MET A 100 -16.96 -15.74 11.71
N ALA A 101 -16.99 -16.41 12.86
CA ALA A 101 -18.14 -17.17 13.33
C ALA A 101 -18.96 -16.39 14.36
N GLY A 102 -19.70 -15.37 13.91
CA GLY A 102 -20.55 -14.61 14.81
C GLY A 102 -21.41 -13.52 14.16
N PHE A 103 -21.92 -13.71 12.94
CA PHE A 103 -22.82 -12.75 12.30
C PHE A 103 -24.27 -13.20 12.43
N ASP A 104 -24.90 -12.82 13.55
CA ASP A 104 -26.37 -12.81 13.67
C ASP A 104 -26.87 -11.39 13.30
N PRO A 105 -27.69 -11.22 12.24
CA PRO A 105 -28.21 -9.92 11.81
C PRO A 105 -29.09 -9.19 12.86
N LEU A 106 -29.51 -9.86 13.93
CA LEU A 106 -30.48 -9.33 14.91
C LEU A 106 -29.86 -8.58 16.11
N ARG A 107 -28.52 -8.46 16.21
CA ARG A 107 -27.87 -7.79 17.34
C ARG A 107 -26.88 -6.70 16.88
N PRO A 108 -27.18 -5.40 17.07
CA PRO A 108 -26.28 -4.31 16.68
C PRO A 108 -24.93 -4.31 17.42
N VAL A 109 -24.84 -5.08 18.52
CA VAL A 109 -23.62 -5.27 19.31
C VAL A 109 -22.52 -5.94 18.48
N ALA A 110 -22.85 -6.90 17.62
CA ALA A 110 -21.85 -7.58 16.78
C ALA A 110 -21.21 -6.61 15.78
N LEU A 111 -22.02 -5.76 15.15
CA LEU A 111 -21.54 -4.73 14.23
C LEU A 111 -20.69 -3.68 14.97
N TRP A 112 -21.05 -3.31 16.20
CA TRP A 112 -20.29 -2.35 17.00
C TRP A 112 -18.91 -2.90 17.41
N ILE A 113 -18.85 -4.17 17.83
CA ILE A 113 -17.60 -4.84 18.18
C ILE A 113 -16.68 -4.93 16.96
N VAL A 114 -17.19 -5.38 15.81
CA VAL A 114 -16.36 -5.54 14.60
C VAL A 114 -15.92 -4.18 14.05
N LEU A 115 -16.82 -3.19 14.01
CA LEU A 115 -16.51 -1.91 13.39
C LEU A 115 -15.57 -1.04 14.23
N TYR A 116 -15.73 -1.02 15.55
CA TYR A 116 -14.99 -0.12 16.43
C TYR A 116 -13.87 -0.82 17.19
N ILE A 117 -14.18 -1.92 17.88
CA ILE A 117 -13.19 -2.60 18.74
C ILE A 117 -12.17 -3.32 17.88
N PHE A 118 -12.63 -4.13 16.93
CA PHE A 118 -11.74 -4.94 16.10
C PHE A 118 -10.89 -4.07 15.17
N ASN A 119 -11.49 -3.15 14.41
CA ASN A 119 -10.72 -2.25 13.53
C ASN A 119 -9.79 -1.31 14.32
N GLY A 120 -10.23 -0.80 15.48
CA GLY A 120 -9.39 0.03 16.35
C GLY A 120 -8.20 -0.74 16.92
N ALA A 121 -8.43 -1.97 17.37
CA ALA A 121 -7.36 -2.86 17.83
C ALA A 121 -6.38 -3.17 16.68
N ALA A 122 -6.88 -3.50 15.49
CA ALA A 122 -6.06 -3.79 14.32
C ALA A 122 -5.15 -2.61 13.93
N LEU A 123 -5.69 -1.39 13.90
CA LEU A 123 -4.92 -0.18 13.65
C LEU A 123 -3.88 0.08 14.76
N SER A 124 -4.24 -0.12 16.03
CA SER A 124 -3.31 0.07 17.14
C SER A 124 -2.14 -0.92 17.10
N ILE A 125 -2.42 -2.20 16.79
CA ILE A 125 -1.40 -3.24 16.63
C ILE A 125 -0.49 -2.88 15.46
N TYR A 126 -1.05 -2.50 14.31
CA TYR A 126 -0.27 -2.04 13.15
C TYR A 126 0.68 -0.90 13.53
N VAL A 127 0.19 0.14 14.21
CA VAL A 127 1.04 1.27 14.63
C VAL A 127 2.18 0.83 15.53
N VAL A 128 1.91 -0.03 16.52
CA VAL A 128 2.94 -0.54 17.43
C VAL A 128 3.99 -1.35 16.66
N LEU A 129 3.55 -2.22 15.75
CA LEU A 129 4.42 -3.01 14.88
C LEU A 129 5.31 -2.12 14.00
N GLN A 130 4.75 -1.09 13.37
CA GLN A 130 5.52 -0.16 12.53
C GLN A 130 6.55 0.65 13.36
N ILE A 131 6.20 1.09 14.57
CA ILE A 131 7.14 1.78 15.46
C ILE A 131 8.29 0.84 15.86
N VAL A 132 8.00 -0.41 16.20
CA VAL A 132 9.02 -1.40 16.57
C VAL A 132 9.96 -1.69 15.39
N LEU A 133 9.43 -1.82 14.17
CA LEU A 133 10.24 -2.04 12.97
C LEU A 133 11.19 -0.86 12.72
N VAL A 134 10.68 0.36 12.69
CA VAL A 134 11.50 1.55 12.43
C VAL A 134 12.58 1.75 13.49
N LEU A 135 12.28 1.49 14.76
CA LEU A 135 13.25 1.67 15.85
C LEU A 135 14.35 0.60 15.88
N ASN A 136 14.09 -0.62 15.42
CA ASN A 136 15.04 -1.72 15.48
C ASN A 136 15.79 -1.98 14.17
N THR A 137 15.21 -1.62 13.03
CA THR A 137 15.74 -1.99 11.71
C THR A 137 16.28 -0.81 10.91
N LEU A 138 15.68 0.38 11.00
CA LEU A 138 16.06 1.54 10.17
C LEU A 138 16.98 2.51 10.92
N ASP A 139 18.05 2.96 10.26
CA ASP A 139 18.93 4.00 10.78
C ASP A 139 18.30 5.41 10.66
N ASP A 140 17.51 5.64 9.60
CA ASP A 140 16.80 6.90 9.37
C ASP A 140 15.45 6.95 10.10
N ARG A 141 15.31 7.88 11.06
CA ARG A 141 14.12 8.01 11.92
C ARG A 141 13.04 8.97 11.41
N TRP A 142 13.23 9.56 10.23
CA TRP A 142 12.25 10.42 9.60
C TRP A 142 10.86 9.77 9.39
N PRO A 143 10.75 8.45 9.09
CA PRO A 143 9.46 7.76 8.96
C PRO A 143 8.59 7.76 10.23
N LEU A 144 9.19 7.94 11.42
CA LEU A 144 8.41 8.06 12.66
C LEU A 144 7.50 9.29 12.65
N GLY A 145 7.96 10.38 12.00
CA GLY A 145 7.16 11.59 11.82
C GLY A 145 5.92 11.31 10.96
N ASP A 146 6.06 10.55 9.89
CA ASP A 146 4.95 10.21 8.99
C ASP A 146 3.87 9.37 9.70
N ILE A 147 4.27 8.41 10.55
CA ILE A 147 3.34 7.64 11.40
C ILE A 147 2.59 8.57 12.37
N LEU A 148 3.32 9.45 13.07
CA LEU A 148 2.73 10.35 14.06
C LEU A 148 1.69 11.29 13.44
N PHE A 149 2.03 11.91 12.31
CA PHE A 149 1.10 12.79 11.58
C PHE A 149 -0.09 12.01 11.02
N GLY A 150 0.12 10.80 10.52
CA GLY A 150 -0.97 9.92 10.05
C GLY A 150 -1.99 9.61 11.14
N ILE A 151 -1.53 9.26 12.35
CA ILE A 151 -2.41 9.00 13.50
C ILE A 151 -3.14 10.27 13.94
N ALA A 152 -2.42 11.40 14.01
CA ALA A 152 -3.01 12.66 14.42
C ALA A 152 -4.18 13.06 13.49
N PHE A 153 -3.97 13.01 12.16
CA PHE A 153 -5.02 13.32 11.19
C PHE A 153 -6.18 12.32 11.26
N TYR A 154 -5.90 11.03 11.46
CA TYR A 154 -6.95 10.03 11.63
C TYR A 154 -7.80 10.29 12.87
N VAL A 155 -7.19 10.53 14.03
CA VAL A 155 -7.90 10.81 15.30
C VAL A 155 -8.69 12.11 15.21
N ILE A 156 -8.12 13.16 14.61
CA ILE A 156 -8.83 14.44 14.39
C ILE A 156 -10.04 14.21 13.47
N GLY A 157 -9.88 13.46 12.37
CA GLY A 157 -10.97 13.11 11.47
C GLY A 157 -12.11 12.38 12.18
N GLN A 158 -11.79 11.38 13.01
CA GLN A 158 -12.80 10.65 13.79
C GLN A 158 -13.48 11.52 14.85
N ALA A 159 -12.73 12.40 15.53
CA ALA A 159 -13.30 13.33 16.50
C ALA A 159 -14.30 14.30 15.84
N ILE A 160 -13.98 14.82 14.65
CA ILE A 160 -14.88 15.71 13.89
C ILE A 160 -16.16 14.97 13.51
N LEU A 161 -16.07 13.72 13.05
CA LEU A 161 -17.22 12.92 12.64
C LEU A 161 -18.15 12.55 13.81
N TYR A 162 -17.59 12.06 14.92
CA TYR A 162 -18.39 11.50 16.00
C TYR A 162 -18.79 12.51 17.09
N ILE A 163 -17.97 13.54 17.34
CA ILE A 163 -18.20 14.50 18.43
C ILE A 163 -18.79 15.81 17.89
N PHE A 164 -18.27 16.30 16.75
CA PHE A 164 -18.56 17.67 16.28
C PHE A 164 -19.52 17.76 15.09
N SER A 165 -19.93 16.64 14.48
CA SER A 165 -20.74 16.64 13.25
C SER A 165 -22.03 17.47 13.35
N VAL A 166 -22.86 17.21 14.37
CA VAL A 166 -24.13 17.94 14.56
C VAL A 166 -23.90 19.44 14.79
N ARG A 167 -22.84 19.80 15.55
CA ARG A 167 -22.50 21.20 15.82
C ARG A 167 -22.09 21.95 14.55
N ILE A 168 -21.34 21.28 13.67
CA ILE A 168 -20.92 21.83 12.38
C ILE A 168 -22.13 21.97 11.45
N CYS A 169 -23.00 20.95 11.41
CA CYS A 169 -24.21 20.94 10.59
C CYS A 169 -25.16 22.10 10.92
N ASP A 170 -25.43 22.34 12.21
CA ASP A 170 -26.29 23.43 12.67
C ASP A 170 -25.69 24.81 12.41
N THR A 171 -24.36 24.94 12.55
CA THR A 171 -23.64 26.21 12.31
C THR A 171 -23.54 26.54 10.82
N ALA A 172 -23.44 25.52 9.97
CA ALA A 172 -23.32 25.65 8.51
C ALA A 172 -24.68 25.69 7.78
N LYS A 173 -25.80 25.86 8.49
CA LYS A 173 -27.17 25.87 7.93
C LYS A 173 -27.47 24.65 7.05
N HIS A 174 -27.00 23.47 7.46
CA HIS A 174 -27.14 22.21 6.71
C HIS A 174 -26.50 22.20 5.31
N TYR A 175 -25.59 23.13 5.00
CA TYR A 175 -24.82 23.08 3.75
C TYR A 175 -23.59 22.18 3.84
N ILE A 176 -22.98 22.08 5.03
CA ILE A 176 -21.77 21.30 5.28
C ILE A 176 -21.97 20.46 6.55
N ASP A 177 -21.63 19.18 6.47
CA ASP A 177 -21.67 18.23 7.58
C ASP A 177 -20.24 17.82 7.99
N GLY A 178 -20.09 17.28 9.20
CA GLY A 178 -18.83 16.71 9.70
C GLY A 178 -18.24 15.63 8.78
N LEU A 179 -19.08 14.96 7.97
CA LEU A 179 -18.65 14.00 6.94
C LEU A 179 -17.60 14.60 5.99
N PHE A 180 -17.80 15.86 5.56
CA PHE A 180 -16.91 16.53 4.61
C PHE A 180 -15.50 16.75 5.19
N PHE A 181 -15.41 17.27 6.40
CA PHE A 181 -14.13 17.51 7.05
C PHE A 181 -13.46 16.23 7.56
N GLY A 182 -14.27 15.26 7.99
CA GLY A 182 -13.81 13.93 8.38
C GLY A 182 -13.12 13.20 7.24
N THR A 183 -13.76 13.15 6.07
CA THR A 183 -13.23 12.50 4.86
C THR A 183 -11.94 13.15 4.33
N ILE A 184 -11.80 14.47 4.42
CA ILE A 184 -10.54 15.15 4.08
C ILE A 184 -9.42 14.72 5.04
N CYS A 185 -9.68 14.69 6.34
CA CYS A 185 -8.69 14.29 7.33
C CYS A 185 -8.30 12.81 7.20
N THR A 186 -9.25 11.92 6.90
CA THR A 186 -8.96 10.50 6.66
C THR A 186 -8.17 10.29 5.37
N LEU A 187 -8.45 11.05 4.30
CA LEU A 187 -7.65 11.00 3.07
C LEU A 187 -6.21 11.47 3.34
N LEU A 188 -6.02 12.55 4.10
CA LEU A 188 -4.69 12.99 4.53
C LEU A 188 -3.97 11.91 5.35
N ALA A 189 -4.67 11.22 6.26
CA ALA A 189 -4.09 10.10 6.99
C ALA A 189 -3.64 8.96 6.06
N VAL A 190 -4.42 8.60 5.04
CA VAL A 190 -4.05 7.59 4.03
C VAL A 190 -2.85 8.04 3.19
N MET A 191 -2.75 9.32 2.85
CA MET A 191 -1.58 9.87 2.15
C MET A 191 -0.31 9.81 3.01
N MET A 192 -0.41 10.03 4.33
CA MET A 192 0.72 9.86 5.24
C MET A 192 1.15 8.40 5.36
N VAL A 193 0.21 7.46 5.33
CA VAL A 193 0.54 6.02 5.23
C VAL A 193 1.30 5.76 3.93
N TYR A 194 0.82 6.23 2.77
CA TYR A 194 1.56 6.09 1.50
C TYR A 194 2.98 6.65 1.59
N LYS A 195 3.14 7.87 2.15
CA LYS A 195 4.44 8.53 2.32
C LYS A 195 5.39 7.74 3.23
N TYR A 196 4.85 7.18 4.31
CA TYR A 196 5.59 6.29 5.21
C TYR A 196 6.18 5.08 4.46
N TRP A 197 5.34 4.43 3.66
CA TRP A 197 5.77 3.26 2.87
C TRP A 197 6.78 3.63 1.78
N ASP A 198 6.56 4.73 1.06
CA ASP A 198 7.54 5.29 0.12
C ASP A 198 8.88 5.58 0.80
N SER A 199 8.87 6.02 2.06
CA SER A 199 10.10 6.27 2.81
C SER A 199 10.89 5.00 3.17
N ILE A 200 10.24 3.84 3.29
CA ILE A 200 10.90 2.57 3.62
C ILE A 200 11.47 1.89 2.37
N THR A 201 10.83 2.04 1.20
CA THR A 201 11.20 1.35 -0.04
C THR A 201 12.10 2.18 -0.98
N LYS A 202 12.60 3.34 -0.53
CA LYS A 202 13.44 4.23 -1.36
C LYS A 202 14.76 3.59 -1.79
N GLU A 203 15.34 2.79 -0.92
CA GLU A 203 16.65 2.16 -1.14
C GLU A 203 16.55 1.04 -2.20
N ASP A 204 15.46 0.27 -2.23
CA ASP A 204 15.25 -0.85 -3.17
C ASP A 204 15.05 -0.41 -4.64
N LEU A 205 14.53 0.80 -4.85
CA LEU A 205 14.34 1.38 -6.18
C LEU A 205 15.67 1.79 -6.84
N GLU A 206 16.66 2.19 -6.04
CA GLU A 206 18.00 2.55 -6.54
C GLU A 206 18.75 1.32 -7.08
N PHE A 207 18.55 0.15 -6.45
CA PHE A 207 19.18 -1.11 -6.89
C PHE A 207 18.51 -1.74 -8.12
N SER A 208 17.22 -1.50 -8.36
CA SER A 208 16.50 -2.05 -9.52
C SER A 208 16.84 -1.37 -10.86
N VAL A 209 17.38 -0.14 -10.83
CA VAL A 209 17.79 0.60 -12.04
C VAL A 209 19.27 0.35 -12.40
N GLY A 210 20.00 -0.41 -11.59
CA GLY A 210 21.44 -0.68 -11.77
C GLY A 210 21.83 -1.69 -12.87
N SER A 211 20.89 -2.44 -13.47
CA SER A 211 21.26 -3.52 -14.41
C SER A 211 21.79 -3.05 -15.80
N LYS A 212 21.91 -1.73 -16.03
CA LYS A 212 22.54 -1.18 -17.25
C LYS A 212 23.79 -0.34 -17.02
N GLN A 213 24.39 -0.38 -15.83
CA GLN A 213 25.80 -0.05 -15.66
C GLN A 213 26.56 -1.33 -16.08
N ASN A 214 27.17 -1.48 -17.26
CA ASN A 214 28.38 -0.81 -17.74
C ASN A 214 28.63 -1.14 -19.23
N VAL A 215 27.66 -0.91 -20.12
CA VAL A 215 27.85 -1.21 -21.57
C VAL A 215 29.00 -0.37 -22.17
N TRP A 216 29.23 0.83 -21.63
CA TRP A 216 30.29 1.73 -22.07
C TRP A 216 31.68 1.27 -21.63
N GLU A 217 31.85 0.75 -20.40
CA GLU A 217 33.15 0.20 -19.94
C GLU A 217 33.54 -1.05 -20.75
N VAL A 218 32.58 -1.93 -21.08
CA VAL A 218 32.87 -3.12 -21.91
C VAL A 218 33.27 -2.72 -23.32
N ARG A 219 32.65 -1.68 -23.89
CA ARG A 219 32.99 -1.20 -25.25
C ARG A 219 34.33 -0.47 -25.29
N GLU A 220 34.73 0.16 -24.19
CA GLU A 220 36.03 0.82 -24.03
C GLU A 220 37.15 -0.23 -23.87
N LEU A 221 36.95 -1.28 -23.06
CA LEU A 221 37.90 -2.40 -22.93
C LEU A 221 38.11 -3.15 -24.25
N LEU A 222 37.04 -3.42 -25.01
CA LEU A 222 37.16 -4.06 -26.33
C LEU A 222 37.88 -3.17 -27.35
N GLY A 223 37.73 -1.85 -27.25
CA GLY A 223 38.45 -0.89 -28.10
C GLY A 223 39.95 -0.83 -27.79
N GLU A 224 40.34 -0.93 -26.51
CA GLU A 224 41.75 -1.01 -26.09
C GLU A 224 42.39 -2.35 -26.48
N GLU A 225 41.67 -3.47 -26.36
CA GLU A 225 42.16 -4.79 -26.80
C GLU A 225 42.42 -4.84 -28.31
N GLU A 226 41.52 -4.29 -29.14
CA GLU A 226 41.73 -4.18 -30.59
C GLU A 226 42.94 -3.31 -30.93
N TYR A 227 43.15 -2.19 -30.23
CA TYR A 227 44.27 -1.28 -30.48
C TYR A 227 45.63 -1.82 -29.98
N SER A 228 45.65 -2.66 -28.94
CA SER A 228 46.88 -3.32 -28.47
C SER A 228 47.30 -4.45 -29.41
N ASN A 229 46.32 -5.22 -29.91
CA ASN A 229 46.54 -6.23 -30.92
C ASN A 229 47.03 -5.54 -32.21
N GLN A 230 46.31 -4.50 -32.67
CA GLN A 230 46.81 -3.29 -33.35
C GLN A 230 48.30 -3.20 -33.71
N GLY A 231 49.02 -2.65 -32.75
CA GLY A 231 50.46 -2.44 -32.81
C GLY A 231 51.29 -3.71 -32.57
N GLY A 232 50.71 -4.74 -31.97
CA GLY A 232 51.37 -6.04 -31.79
C GLY A 232 51.73 -6.70 -33.12
N TYR A 233 50.82 -6.70 -34.10
CA TYR A 233 51.12 -7.25 -35.42
C TYR A 233 51.97 -6.32 -36.30
N GLU A 234 51.91 -4.99 -36.13
CA GLU A 234 52.85 -4.08 -36.79
C GLU A 234 54.30 -4.32 -36.33
N LEU A 235 54.51 -4.54 -35.03
CA LEU A 235 55.82 -4.89 -34.46
C LEU A 235 56.34 -6.25 -34.95
N ILE A 236 55.46 -7.23 -35.16
CA ILE A 236 55.83 -8.55 -35.71
C ILE A 236 56.20 -8.43 -37.19
N LEU A 237 55.46 -7.66 -37.98
CA LEU A 237 55.77 -7.43 -39.40
C LEU A 237 57.10 -6.69 -39.57
N GLN A 238 57.44 -5.75 -38.69
CA GLN A 238 58.74 -5.09 -38.71
C GLN A 238 59.90 -6.06 -38.40
N LYS A 239 59.70 -7.05 -37.53
CA LYS A 239 60.71 -8.08 -37.22
C LYS A 239 60.84 -9.21 -38.26
N LEU A 240 59.85 -9.39 -39.13
CA LEU A 240 59.89 -10.38 -40.21
C LEU A 240 60.41 -9.80 -41.53
N GLY A 241 60.65 -8.48 -41.59
CA GLY A 241 61.19 -7.77 -42.75
C GLY A 241 62.69 -7.44 -42.70
N GLU A 242 63.39 -7.81 -41.62
CA GLU A 242 64.86 -7.79 -41.48
C GLU A 242 65.42 -9.22 -41.47
#